data_AF-A0A1C4E5L5-F1
#
_entry.id   AF-A0A1C4E5L5-F1
#
_cell.length_a   1.000
_cell.length_b   1.000
_cell.length_c   1.000
_cell.angle_alpha   90.00
_cell.angle_beta   90.00
_cell.angle_gamma   90.00
#
_symmetry.space_group_name_H-M   'P 1'
#
loop_
_entity.id
_entity.type
_entity.pdbx_description
1 polymer ?
#
loop_
_entity_poly.entity_id
_entity_poly.type
_entity_poly.pdbx_seq_one_letter_code
_entity_poly.pdbx_strand_id
1 'polypeptide(L)'
;MLNSILKWNKEDIRKKWNTKLLVRYRLRGLLKHRYENSPFKAINDLYPNQFKEWEFGMTPLNFWTKEKALTILKWIIEEKEGLSQEKLLGLYGKKWLEKNKLGAPLAMYWNSSPYAMINDLYPRRFKVGLLLLDIGLNVKH
;
A
#
# COMPACT_ATOMS: atom_id res chain seq x y z
N MET A 1 7.80 -24.95 10.49
CA MET A 1 9.16 -24.77 11.05
C MET A 1 9.52 -23.31 11.36
N LEU A 2 8.98 -22.28 10.66
CA LEU A 2 9.17 -20.87 11.05
C LEU A 2 8.11 -20.33 12.05
N ASN A 3 6.87 -20.85 12.00
CA ASN A 3 5.75 -20.38 12.83
C ASN A 3 5.97 -20.60 14.34
N SER A 4 6.80 -21.59 14.72
CA SER A 4 7.16 -21.85 16.12
C SER A 4 8.23 -20.90 16.68
N ILE A 5 8.98 -20.20 15.81
CA ILE A 5 10.15 -19.38 16.20
C ILE A 5 9.77 -17.91 16.38
N LEU A 6 8.94 -17.36 15.50
CA LEU A 6 8.70 -15.91 15.51
C LEU A 6 7.62 -15.48 16.51
N LYS A 7 6.61 -16.33 16.79
CA LYS A 7 5.44 -16.00 17.64
C LYS A 7 4.80 -14.63 17.29
N TRP A 8 4.98 -14.16 16.06
CA TRP A 8 4.51 -12.86 15.61
C TRP A 8 3.07 -12.96 15.16
N ASN A 9 2.26 -11.99 15.54
CA ASN A 9 0.93 -11.84 14.98
C ASN A 9 1.01 -11.27 13.55
N LYS A 10 -0.13 -11.17 12.85
CA LYS A 10 -0.18 -10.65 11.47
C LYS A 10 0.35 -9.22 11.36
N GLU A 11 0.15 -8.38 12.38
CA GLU A 11 0.62 -7.00 12.39
C GLU A 11 2.14 -6.91 12.53
N ASP A 12 2.71 -7.74 13.42
CA ASP A 12 4.15 -7.90 13.57
C ASP A 12 4.80 -8.33 12.25
N ILE A 13 4.21 -9.30 11.54
CA ILE A 13 4.70 -9.76 10.24
C ILE A 13 4.73 -8.59 9.25
N ARG A 14 3.63 -7.84 9.09
CA ARG A 14 3.54 -6.68 8.18
C ARG A 14 4.59 -5.60 8.48
N LYS A 15 4.87 -5.36 9.76
CA LYS A 15 5.81 -4.30 10.21
C LYS A 15 7.28 -4.74 10.18
N LYS A 16 7.56 -5.98 10.59
CA LYS A 16 8.92 -6.46 10.86
C LYS A 16 9.53 -7.24 9.69
N TRP A 17 8.73 -7.77 8.77
CA TRP A 17 9.23 -8.44 7.57
C TRP A 17 9.78 -7.42 6.56
N ASN A 18 11.09 -7.19 6.62
CA ASN A 18 11.80 -6.21 5.79
C ASN A 18 13.26 -6.62 5.53
N THR A 19 13.94 -5.89 4.66
CA THR A 19 15.33 -6.16 4.27
C THR A 19 16.31 -6.20 5.44
N LYS A 20 16.12 -5.36 6.48
CA LYS A 20 16.99 -5.37 7.67
C LYS A 20 16.85 -6.68 8.44
N LEU A 21 15.63 -7.19 8.60
CA LEU A 21 15.36 -8.49 9.20
C LEU A 21 16.03 -9.62 8.40
N LEU A 22 15.83 -9.63 7.09
CA LEU A 22 16.37 -10.66 6.19
C LEU A 22 17.90 -10.71 6.21
N VAL A 23 18.55 -9.55 6.32
CA VAL A 23 20.01 -9.46 6.53
C VAL A 23 20.40 -10.03 7.89
N ARG A 24 19.73 -9.58 8.96
CA ARG A 24 20.04 -9.96 10.35
C ARG A 24 20.01 -11.47 10.56
N TYR A 25 19.02 -12.15 9.98
CA TYR A 25 18.86 -13.60 10.05
C TYR A 25 19.56 -14.35 8.92
N ARG A 26 20.40 -13.68 8.13
CA ARG A 26 21.18 -14.27 7.02
C ARG A 26 20.31 -15.03 5.99
N LEU A 27 19.07 -14.59 5.79
CA LEU A 27 18.09 -15.23 4.91
C LEU A 27 18.27 -14.90 3.43
N ARG A 28 19.23 -14.02 3.08
CA ARG A 28 19.47 -13.62 1.67
C ARG A 28 19.81 -14.80 0.76
N GLY A 29 20.63 -15.74 1.24
CA GLY A 29 20.97 -16.95 0.47
C GLY A 29 19.72 -17.81 0.22
N LEU A 30 18.93 -18.05 1.26
CA LEU A 30 17.65 -18.76 1.15
C LEU A 30 16.72 -18.11 0.13
N LEU A 31 16.54 -16.78 0.22
CA LEU A 31 15.71 -16.04 -0.73
C LEU A 31 16.21 -16.16 -2.17
N LYS A 32 17.53 -16.06 -2.38
CA LYS A 32 18.13 -16.21 -3.71
C LYS A 32 17.87 -17.59 -4.30
N HIS A 33 18.09 -18.65 -3.53
CA HIS A 33 18.06 -20.02 -4.03
C HIS A 33 16.66 -20.65 -4.11
N ARG A 34 15.71 -20.19 -3.27
CA ARG A 34 14.37 -20.79 -3.18
C ARG A 34 13.25 -19.87 -3.66
N TYR A 35 13.48 -18.57 -3.66
CA TYR A 35 12.40 -17.58 -3.82
C TYR A 35 12.76 -16.46 -4.80
N GLU A 36 13.76 -16.65 -5.67
CA GLU A 36 14.17 -15.67 -6.70
C GLU A 36 14.42 -14.26 -6.15
N ASN A 37 15.02 -14.16 -4.97
CA ASN A 37 15.21 -12.90 -4.24
C ASN A 37 13.90 -12.17 -3.88
N SER A 38 12.76 -12.85 -3.79
CA SER A 38 11.48 -12.29 -3.37
C SER A 38 11.18 -12.58 -1.90
N PRO A 39 11.28 -11.57 -1.01
CA PRO A 39 10.75 -11.66 0.35
C PRO A 39 9.27 -12.01 0.40
N PHE A 40 8.49 -11.57 -0.59
CA PHE A 40 7.06 -11.84 -0.64
C PHE A 40 6.76 -13.32 -0.93
N LYS A 41 7.47 -13.94 -1.89
CA LYS A 41 7.32 -15.39 -2.16
C LYS A 41 7.57 -16.21 -0.90
N ALA A 42 8.61 -15.87 -0.13
CA ALA A 42 8.92 -16.59 1.12
C ALA A 42 7.85 -16.43 2.20
N ILE A 43 7.29 -15.23 2.42
CA ILE A 43 6.23 -15.06 3.43
C ILE A 43 4.90 -15.66 2.97
N ASN A 44 4.59 -15.63 1.68
CA ASN A 44 3.40 -16.27 1.11
C ASN A 44 3.49 -17.81 1.15
N ASP A 45 4.69 -18.38 1.04
CA ASP A 45 4.91 -19.82 1.25
C ASP A 45 4.61 -20.23 2.71
N LEU A 46 5.02 -19.40 3.68
CA LEU A 46 4.78 -19.65 5.11
C LEU A 46 3.34 -19.38 5.55
N TYR A 47 2.69 -18.39 4.93
CA TYR A 47 1.32 -17.96 5.23
C TYR A 47 0.53 -17.78 3.92
N PRO A 48 0.13 -18.89 3.28
CA PRO A 48 -0.52 -18.85 1.97
C PRO A 48 -1.73 -17.93 1.92
N ASN A 49 -1.70 -16.98 0.98
CA ASN A 49 -2.79 -16.04 0.68
C ASN A 49 -3.24 -15.18 1.87
N GLN A 50 -2.45 -15.10 2.95
CA GLN A 50 -2.82 -14.31 4.13
C GLN A 50 -2.39 -12.84 4.04
N PHE A 51 -1.42 -12.55 3.17
CA PHE A 51 -0.85 -11.21 3.00
C PHE A 51 -0.83 -10.81 1.54
N LYS A 52 -0.94 -9.51 1.31
CA LYS A 52 -0.69 -8.87 0.02
C LYS A 52 0.66 -8.15 0.06
N GLU A 53 1.35 -8.10 -1.07
CA GLU A 53 2.71 -7.58 -1.17
C GLU A 53 2.83 -6.11 -0.72
N TRP A 54 1.79 -5.30 -0.93
CA TRP A 54 1.72 -3.90 -0.51
C TRP A 54 1.39 -3.69 0.98
N GLU A 55 1.08 -4.75 1.73
CA GLU A 55 0.83 -4.65 3.18
C GLU A 55 2.12 -4.55 4.01
N PHE A 56 3.27 -4.83 3.40
CA PHE A 56 4.57 -4.82 4.06
C PHE A 56 5.20 -3.42 4.03
N GLY A 57 6.07 -3.14 5.01
CA GLY A 57 6.77 -1.85 5.11
C GLY A 57 7.75 -1.54 3.96
N MET A 58 8.09 -2.53 3.13
CA MET A 58 8.89 -2.37 1.92
C MET A 58 8.22 -3.09 0.75
N THR A 59 7.81 -2.34 -0.26
CA THR A 59 7.52 -2.90 -1.58
C THR A 59 8.84 -3.11 -2.32
N PRO A 60 9.03 -4.20 -3.09
CA PRO A 60 10.23 -4.40 -3.89
C PRO A 60 10.53 -3.24 -4.85
N LEU A 61 11.79 -3.14 -5.29
CA LEU A 61 12.16 -2.24 -6.37
C LEU A 61 11.31 -2.56 -7.61
N ASN A 62 10.77 -1.52 -8.27
CA ASN A 62 9.88 -1.65 -9.43
C ASN A 62 8.55 -2.36 -9.16
N PHE A 63 8.12 -2.48 -7.89
CA PHE A 63 6.82 -3.06 -7.56
C PHE A 63 5.66 -2.25 -8.14
N TRP A 64 5.74 -0.92 -8.06
CA TRP A 64 4.65 -0.03 -8.46
C TRP A 64 4.57 0.12 -9.98
N THR A 65 3.34 -0.01 -10.49
CA THR A 65 2.91 0.54 -11.78
C THR A 65 1.66 1.39 -11.52
N LYS A 66 1.29 2.24 -12.47
CA LYS A 66 0.09 3.08 -12.34
C LYS A 66 -1.17 2.23 -12.18
N GLU A 67 -1.30 1.17 -12.99
CA GLU A 67 -2.43 0.23 -13.00
C GLU A 67 -2.51 -0.56 -11.69
N LYS A 68 -1.37 -1.02 -11.18
CA LYS A 68 -1.32 -1.75 -9.91
C LYS A 68 -1.73 -0.85 -8.75
N ALA A 69 -1.29 0.41 -8.75
CA ALA A 69 -1.69 1.37 -7.72
C ALA A 69 -3.20 1.66 -7.74
N LEU A 70 -3.80 1.80 -8.93
CA LEU A 70 -5.26 1.96 -9.06
C LEU A 70 -6.02 0.70 -8.62
N THR A 71 -5.52 -0.49 -8.97
CA THR A 71 -6.12 -1.77 -8.55
C THR A 71 -6.12 -1.90 -7.03
N ILE A 72 -4.98 -1.59 -6.39
CA ILE A 72 -4.86 -1.61 -4.92
C ILE A 72 -5.77 -0.55 -4.30
N LEU A 73 -5.82 0.67 -4.85
CA LEU A 73 -6.70 1.71 -4.35
C LEU A 73 -8.17 1.26 -4.39
N LYS A 74 -8.62 0.70 -5.50
CA LYS A 74 -9.98 0.16 -5.67
C LYS A 74 -10.29 -0.91 -4.63
N TRP A 75 -9.40 -1.89 -4.49
CA TRP A 75 -9.54 -2.96 -3.50
C TRP A 75 -9.64 -2.42 -2.06
N ILE A 76 -8.85 -1.40 -1.71
CA ILE A 76 -8.92 -0.79 -0.38
C ILE A 76 -10.28 -0.12 -0.16
N ILE A 77 -10.77 0.64 -1.13
CA ILE A 77 -12.04 1.37 -1.04
C ILE A 77 -13.22 0.39 -0.97
N GLU A 78 -13.28 -0.57 -1.88
CA GLU A 78 -14.46 -1.40 -2.12
C GLU A 78 -14.49 -2.64 -1.23
N GLU A 79 -13.35 -3.31 -1.03
CA GLU A 79 -13.30 -4.60 -0.33
C GLU A 79 -12.77 -4.48 1.10
N LYS A 80 -11.63 -3.81 1.29
CA LYS A 80 -10.99 -3.75 2.61
C LYS A 80 -11.77 -2.87 3.58
N GLU A 81 -12.17 -1.67 3.15
CA GLU A 81 -12.85 -0.69 3.99
C GLU A 81 -14.35 -0.58 3.69
N GLY A 82 -14.82 -1.08 2.53
CA GLY A 82 -16.24 -1.05 2.15
C GLY A 82 -16.84 0.35 2.21
N LEU A 83 -16.09 1.35 1.75
CA LEU A 83 -16.45 2.76 1.92
C LEU A 83 -17.60 3.14 0.99
N SER A 84 -18.66 3.71 1.57
CA SER A 84 -19.65 4.44 0.78
C SER A 84 -19.03 5.71 0.19
N GLN A 85 -19.67 6.28 -0.83
CA GLN A 85 -19.19 7.50 -1.47
C GLN A 85 -19.07 8.66 -0.48
N GLU A 86 -20.01 8.79 0.45
CA GLU A 86 -20.04 9.84 1.47
C GLU A 86 -18.88 9.68 2.47
N LYS A 87 -18.62 8.45 2.92
CA LYS A 87 -17.49 8.17 3.82
C LYS A 87 -16.16 8.39 3.12
N LEU A 88 -16.06 7.97 1.86
CA LEU A 88 -14.86 8.19 1.06
C LEU A 88 -14.56 9.68 0.93
N LEU A 89 -15.57 10.52 0.66
CA LEU A 89 -15.41 11.98 0.57
C LEU A 89 -14.85 12.62 1.86
N GLY A 90 -15.26 12.13 3.03
CA GLY A 90 -14.79 12.67 4.32
C GLY A 90 -13.41 12.16 4.74
N LEU A 91 -12.97 10.99 4.26
CA LEU A 91 -11.72 10.34 4.68
C LEU A 91 -10.60 10.48 3.66
N TYR A 92 -10.93 10.53 2.37
CA TYR A 92 -9.97 10.42 1.29
C TYR A 92 -9.11 11.68 1.19
N GLY A 93 -7.82 11.49 1.33
CA GLY A 93 -6.84 12.56 1.27
C GLY A 93 -5.43 11.99 1.29
N LYS A 94 -4.43 12.88 1.22
CA LYS A 94 -3.02 12.47 1.18
C LYS A 94 -2.65 11.61 2.39
N LYS A 95 -3.08 12.02 3.60
CA LYS A 95 -2.83 11.28 4.85
C LYS A 95 -3.47 9.88 4.84
N TRP A 96 -4.69 9.75 4.31
CA TRP A 96 -5.36 8.46 4.20
C TRP A 96 -4.65 7.54 3.21
N LEU A 97 -4.19 8.07 2.08
CA LEU A 97 -3.38 7.32 1.10
C LEU A 97 -2.05 6.87 1.70
N GLU A 98 -1.34 7.72 2.44
CA GLU A 98 -0.09 7.37 3.13
C GLU A 98 -0.30 6.27 4.19
N LYS A 99 -1.37 6.39 4.99
CA LYS A 99 -1.78 5.36 5.96
C LYS A 99 -2.04 4.02 5.26
N ASN A 100 -2.63 4.06 4.08
CA ASN A 100 -2.91 2.91 3.23
C ASN A 100 -1.76 2.52 2.28
N LYS A 101 -0.53 3.03 2.52
CA LYS A 101 0.70 2.66 1.79
C LYS A 101 0.71 3.04 0.31
N LEU A 102 -0.11 4.00 -0.10
CA LEU A 102 -0.18 4.52 -1.47
C LEU A 102 0.59 5.83 -1.67
N GLY A 103 1.33 6.33 -0.67
CA GLY A 103 2.10 7.57 -0.78
C GLY A 103 3.18 7.56 -1.88
N ALA A 104 3.93 6.46 -2.01
CA ALA A 104 4.95 6.30 -3.05
C ALA A 104 4.36 6.35 -4.49
N PRO A 105 3.38 5.49 -4.85
CA PRO A 105 2.80 5.56 -6.19
C PRO A 105 2.04 6.87 -6.44
N LEU A 106 1.44 7.48 -5.39
CA LEU A 106 0.83 8.81 -5.48
C LEU A 106 1.85 9.86 -5.96
N ALA A 107 3.05 9.87 -5.40
CA ALA A 107 4.13 10.77 -5.82
C ALA A 107 4.62 10.44 -7.23
N MET A 108 4.82 9.16 -7.55
CA MET A 108 5.38 8.70 -8.83
C MET A 108 4.49 9.00 -10.04
N TYR A 109 3.17 8.83 -9.93
CA TYR A 109 2.27 8.84 -11.10
C TYR A 109 1.24 9.98 -11.09
N TRP A 110 1.05 10.66 -9.96
CA TRP A 110 0.03 11.70 -9.81
C TRP A 110 0.58 12.99 -9.20
N ASN A 111 1.90 13.18 -9.19
CA ASN A 111 2.56 14.38 -8.64
C ASN A 111 2.05 14.73 -7.23
N SER A 112 1.87 13.72 -6.38
CA SER A 112 1.35 13.86 -5.02
C SER A 112 -0.11 14.39 -4.92
N SER A 113 -0.91 14.35 -5.99
CA SER A 113 -2.31 14.81 -6.01
C SER A 113 -3.30 13.67 -5.73
N PRO A 114 -3.96 13.64 -4.55
CA PRO A 114 -4.98 12.64 -4.24
C PRO A 114 -6.15 12.70 -5.23
N TYR A 115 -6.53 13.92 -5.63
CA TYR A 115 -7.61 14.15 -6.60
C TYR A 115 -7.29 13.52 -7.95
N ALA A 116 -6.08 13.73 -8.48
CA ALA A 116 -5.70 13.15 -9.77
C ALA A 116 -5.77 11.61 -9.72
N MET A 117 -5.32 11.00 -8.62
CA MET A 117 -5.36 9.55 -8.44
C MET A 117 -6.79 8.99 -8.38
N ILE A 118 -7.69 9.61 -7.62
CA ILE A 118 -9.07 9.12 -7.51
C ILE A 118 -9.90 9.43 -8.75
N ASN A 119 -9.61 10.52 -9.46
CA ASN A 119 -10.25 10.83 -10.74
C ASN A 119 -9.79 9.86 -11.83
N ASP A 120 -8.55 9.37 -11.79
CA ASP A 120 -8.12 8.28 -12.67
C ASP A 120 -8.86 6.97 -12.35
N LEU A 121 -9.11 6.69 -11.06
CA LEU A 121 -9.84 5.48 -10.66
C LEU A 121 -11.35 5.56 -10.97
N TYR A 122 -11.97 6.69 -10.68
CA TYR A 122 -13.40 6.95 -10.88
C TYR A 122 -13.60 8.27 -11.64
N PRO A 123 -13.43 8.25 -12.97
CA PRO A 123 -13.52 9.44 -13.79
C PRO A 123 -14.84 10.19 -13.61
N ARG A 124 -14.76 11.51 -13.41
CA ARG A 124 -15.92 12.42 -13.31
C ARG A 124 -16.86 12.13 -12.13
N ARG A 125 -16.48 11.25 -11.21
CA ARG A 125 -17.32 10.90 -10.04
C ARG A 125 -17.20 11.91 -8.91
N PHE A 126 -16.03 12.54 -8.76
CA PHE A 126 -15.75 13.49 -7.69
C PHE A 126 -15.41 14.86 -8.28
N LYS A 127 -15.97 15.93 -7.71
CA LYS A 127 -15.59 17.30 -8.10
C LYS A 127 -14.34 17.73 -7.34
N VAL A 128 -13.49 18.50 -7.99
CA VAL A 128 -12.23 19.04 -7.47
C VAL A 128 -12.40 19.60 -6.04
N GLY A 129 -13.39 20.45 -5.79
CA GLY A 129 -13.60 21.08 -4.47
C GLY A 129 -14.04 20.15 -3.33
N LEU A 130 -14.55 18.94 -3.60
CA LEU A 130 -15.04 18.03 -2.56
C LEU A 130 -13.94 17.20 -1.88
N LEU A 131 -12.72 17.16 -2.45
CA LEU A 131 -11.59 16.41 -1.92
C LEU A 131 -10.41 17.31 -1.49
N LEU A 132 -10.59 18.64 -1.57
CA LEU A 132 -9.54 19.62 -1.35
C LEU A 132 -9.48 20.21 0.06
N LEU A 133 -10.24 19.69 1.03
CA LEU A 133 -10.16 20.18 2.42
C LEU A 133 -8.77 19.99 3.08
N ASP A 134 -7.84 19.30 2.43
CA ASP A 134 -6.47 19.09 2.91
C ASP A 134 -5.40 19.99 2.25
N ILE A 135 -5.74 20.87 1.30
CA ILE A 135 -4.80 21.90 0.83
C ILE A 135 -5.25 23.24 1.37
N GLY A 136 -4.54 23.73 2.40
CA GLY A 136 -4.63 25.10 2.90
C GLY A 136 -4.19 26.13 1.87
N LEU A 137 -4.86 26.17 0.72
CA LEU A 137 -4.84 27.29 -0.19
C LEU A 137 -5.89 28.27 0.31
N ASN A 138 -5.39 29.27 1.03
CA ASN A 138 -6.07 30.52 1.27
C ASN A 138 -6.34 31.16 -0.10
N VAL A 139 -7.48 30.84 -0.70
CA VAL A 139 -7.99 31.57 -1.85
C VAL A 139 -8.51 32.89 -1.28
N LYS A 140 -7.62 33.88 -1.17
CA LYS A 140 -8.04 35.26 -0.98
C LYS A 140 -8.81 35.67 -2.24
N HIS A 141 -10.04 36.15 -2.02
CA HIS A 141 -10.86 36.86 -3.00
C HIS A 141 -10.14 38.09 -3.54
#